data_AF-A0A952BYC0-F1
#
_entry.id   AF-A0A952BYC0-F1
#
_cell.length_a   1.000
_cell.length_b   1.000
_cell.length_c   1.000
_cell.angle_alpha   90.00
_cell.angle_beta   90.00
_cell.angle_gamma   90.00
#
_symmetry.space_group_name_H-M   'P 1'
#
loop_
_entity.id
_entity.type
_entity.pdbx_description
1 polymer ?
#
loop_
_entity_poly.entity_id
_entity_poly.type
_entity_poly.pdbx_seq_one_letter_code
_entity_poly.pdbx_strand_id
1 'polypeptide(L)'
;MDSAQLDTIRQSLRKQLNAIVNVQACYTPPHTSQIIVHTWTGVVIHIQIVTAPMKTRSIRHMVQEATDSGIGSLFILDRQLLPAPDIRLTVPEWLMAIHVLAHERIYCVSVGDRGVVIEQLHFEPIGATGDMAARYGPAVKLERLRYLRTIVKPRYIRGEWQIADFGVDAFWKDPYEARHTSAGAHYYRPDPREYQWKSWSSTGWDQPSTQDIPRPVMPARDRITTAYELLNLERGATKEEVSAAYRRLALDYHPDTSTLPSAEAEAKFRALSEAYEAIQRANRWK
;
A
#
# COMPACT_ATOMS: atom_id res chain seq x y z
N MET A 1 24.36 2.85 3.49
CA MET A 1 24.69 4.28 3.36
C MET A 1 25.17 4.89 4.66
N ASP A 2 26.28 5.62 4.59
CA ASP A 2 26.88 6.32 5.74
C ASP A 2 26.21 7.68 6.01
N SER A 3 26.38 8.23 7.21
CA SER A 3 25.79 9.53 7.60
C SER A 3 26.18 10.67 6.66
N ALA A 4 27.44 10.70 6.19
CA ALA A 4 27.92 11.72 5.26
C ALA A 4 27.27 11.63 3.87
N GLN A 5 27.02 10.41 3.40
CA GLN A 5 26.30 10.17 2.14
C GLN A 5 24.84 10.60 2.27
N LEU A 6 24.18 10.27 3.40
CA LEU A 6 22.82 10.72 3.68
C LEU A 6 22.73 12.25 3.69
N ASP A 7 23.65 12.94 4.36
CA ASP A 7 23.66 14.40 4.39
C ASP A 7 23.87 15.02 2.99
N THR A 8 24.75 14.42 2.18
CA THR A 8 24.95 14.82 0.78
C THR A 8 23.68 14.66 -0.05
N ILE A 9 22.99 13.52 0.08
CA ILE A 9 21.70 13.28 -0.57
C ILE A 9 20.66 14.30 -0.12
N ARG A 10 20.55 14.55 1.18
CA ARG A 10 19.58 15.51 1.73
C ARG A 10 19.83 16.92 1.23
N GLN A 11 21.08 17.37 1.19
CA GLN A 11 21.44 18.69 0.68
C GLN A 11 21.12 18.83 -0.81
N SER A 12 21.47 17.82 -1.62
CA SER A 12 21.18 17.81 -3.05
C SER A 12 19.66 17.79 -3.31
N LEU A 13 18.93 16.89 -2.65
CA LEU A 13 17.47 16.80 -2.75
C LEU A 13 16.81 18.11 -2.34
N ARG A 14 17.24 18.72 -1.22
CA ARG A 14 16.72 20.03 -0.79
C ARG A 14 16.91 21.10 -1.86
N LYS A 15 18.08 21.14 -2.52
CA LYS A 15 18.35 22.08 -3.61
C LYS A 15 17.43 21.83 -4.81
N GLN A 16 17.24 20.58 -5.20
CA GLN A 16 16.36 20.21 -6.32
C GLN A 16 14.89 20.48 -6.00
N LEU A 17 14.42 20.15 -4.78
CA LEU A 17 13.06 20.38 -4.32
C LEU A 17 12.72 21.87 -4.22
N ASN A 18 13.66 22.70 -3.76
CA ASN A 18 13.48 24.16 -3.74
C ASN A 18 13.39 24.78 -5.15
N ALA A 19 13.84 24.07 -6.20
CA ALA A 19 13.70 24.53 -7.58
C ALA A 19 12.33 24.16 -8.19
N ILE A 20 11.52 23.35 -7.50
CA ILE A 20 10.20 22.95 -7.97
C ILE A 20 9.21 24.11 -7.82
N VAL A 21 8.44 24.38 -8.88
CA VAL A 21 7.53 25.53 -8.96
C VAL A 21 6.48 25.56 -7.84
N ASN A 22 5.96 24.39 -7.44
CA ASN A 22 4.90 24.31 -6.43
C ASN A 22 5.41 24.15 -4.98
N VAL A 23 6.72 24.26 -4.77
CA VAL A 23 7.34 24.21 -3.45
C VAL A 23 7.59 25.63 -2.93
N GLN A 24 7.16 25.88 -1.70
CA GLN A 24 7.36 27.14 -0.99
C GLN A 24 8.64 27.10 -0.15
N ALA A 25 8.82 26.05 0.64
CA ALA A 25 9.97 25.89 1.52
C ALA A 25 10.28 24.42 1.79
N CYS A 26 11.57 24.10 1.89
CA CYS A 26 12.04 22.78 2.31
C CYS A 26 12.89 22.88 3.58
N TYR A 27 12.55 22.06 4.57
CA TYR A 27 13.25 21.92 5.83
C TYR A 27 13.78 20.50 6.00
N THR A 28 14.98 20.38 6.56
CA THR A 28 15.65 19.11 6.82
C THR A 28 15.97 19.06 8.32
N PRO A 29 15.17 18.36 9.14
CA PRO A 29 15.43 18.28 10.58
C PRO A 29 16.77 17.58 10.86
N PRO A 30 17.58 18.06 11.81
CA PRO A 30 18.87 17.44 12.13
C PRO A 30 18.69 15.98 12.58
N HIS A 31 19.66 15.12 12.24
CA HIS A 31 19.68 13.69 12.65
C HIS A 31 18.47 12.83 12.22
N THR A 32 17.67 13.28 11.26
CA THR A 32 16.54 12.50 10.70
C THR A 32 16.78 12.20 9.23
N SER A 33 16.22 11.10 8.72
CA SER A 33 16.22 10.80 7.29
C SER A 33 15.04 11.45 6.55
N GLN A 34 14.38 12.40 7.19
CA GLN A 34 13.18 13.07 6.69
C GLN A 34 13.51 14.42 6.07
N ILE A 35 12.74 14.79 5.06
CA ILE A 35 12.69 16.13 4.45
C ILE A 35 11.23 16.58 4.50
N ILE A 36 11.00 17.77 5.05
CA ILE A 36 9.67 18.37 5.17
C ILE A 36 9.56 19.43 4.09
N VAL A 37 8.52 19.32 3.26
CA VAL A 37 8.27 20.21 2.14
C VAL A 37 6.93 20.91 2.34
N HIS A 38 6.94 22.23 2.32
CA HIS A 38 5.75 23.06 2.31
C HIS A 38 5.45 23.48 0.87
N THR A 39 4.22 23.27 0.44
CA THR A 39 3.75 23.70 -0.88
C THR A 39 2.99 25.02 -0.77
N TRP A 40 2.93 25.79 -1.87
CA TRP A 40 2.16 27.04 -1.92
C TRP A 40 0.66 26.86 -1.69
N THR A 41 0.15 25.65 -1.89
CA THR A 41 -1.24 25.27 -1.61
C THR A 41 -1.52 25.00 -0.13
N GLY A 42 -0.53 25.18 0.76
CA GLY A 42 -0.65 24.94 2.20
C GLY A 42 -0.56 23.46 2.61
N VAL A 43 -0.25 22.56 1.67
CA VAL A 43 -0.06 21.13 1.96
C VAL A 43 1.38 20.89 2.40
N VAL A 44 1.55 20.12 3.47
CA VAL A 44 2.85 19.67 3.96
C VAL A 44 3.10 18.24 3.47
N ILE A 45 4.30 17.98 2.96
CA ILE A 45 4.74 16.67 2.48
C ILE A 45 5.98 16.25 3.26
N HIS A 46 5.92 15.06 3.85
CA HIS A 46 7.03 14.38 4.50
C HIS A 46 7.66 13.39 3.53
N ILE A 47 8.87 13.70 3.07
CA ILE A 47 9.69 12.82 2.25
C ILE A 47 10.61 12.02 3.17
N GLN A 48 10.40 10.72 3.24
CA GLN A 48 11.17 9.79 4.06
C GLN A 48 12.21 9.07 3.21
N ILE A 49 13.50 9.29 3.51
CA ILE A 49 14.58 8.51 2.93
C ILE A 49 14.75 7.24 3.75
N VAL A 50 14.55 6.09 3.12
CA VAL A 50 14.65 4.77 3.74
C VAL A 50 16.05 4.23 3.50
N THR A 51 16.82 4.13 4.59
CA THR A 51 18.23 3.75 4.59
C THR A 51 18.48 2.37 5.22
N ALA A 52 17.44 1.76 5.78
CA ALA A 52 17.45 0.41 6.33
C ALA A 52 16.09 -0.27 6.12
N PRO A 53 16.04 -1.62 6.11
CA PRO A 53 14.79 -2.36 6.07
C PRO A 53 13.86 -1.98 7.23
N MET A 54 12.59 -1.77 6.93
CA MET A 54 11.59 -1.33 7.91
C MET A 54 10.58 -2.43 8.21
N LYS A 55 9.96 -2.39 9.38
CA LYS A 55 8.82 -3.26 9.68
C LYS A 55 7.55 -2.67 9.06
N THR A 56 6.71 -3.50 8.44
CA THR A 56 5.44 -3.08 7.81
C THR A 56 4.54 -2.30 8.78
N ARG A 57 4.49 -2.71 10.06
CA ARG A 57 3.76 -2.00 11.12
C ARG A 57 4.25 -0.57 11.36
N SER A 58 5.55 -0.35 11.26
CA SER A 58 6.17 0.97 11.47
C SER A 58 5.87 1.88 10.28
N ILE A 59 5.92 1.35 9.05
CA ILE A 59 5.50 2.08 7.85
C ILE A 59 4.04 2.51 7.99
N ARG A 60 3.15 1.57 8.34
CA ARG A 60 1.73 1.87 8.54
C ARG A 60 1.52 2.96 9.60
N HIS A 61 2.19 2.87 10.75
CA HIS A 61 2.06 3.86 11.81
C HIS A 61 2.50 5.26 11.35
N MET A 62 3.66 5.37 10.70
CA MET A 62 4.15 6.66 10.20
C MET A 62 3.20 7.29 9.17
N VAL A 63 2.69 6.50 8.23
CA VAL A 63 1.75 7.00 7.22
C VAL A 63 0.40 7.35 7.84
N GLN A 64 -0.04 6.61 8.86
CA GLN A 64 -1.26 6.93 9.61
C GLN A 64 -1.12 8.26 10.36
N GLU A 65 -0.07 8.44 11.16
CA GLU A 65 0.19 9.69 11.90
C GLU A 65 0.27 10.90 10.96
N ALA A 66 0.95 10.73 9.82
CA ALA A 66 1.03 11.76 8.80
C ALA A 66 -0.35 12.05 8.19
N THR A 67 -1.11 11.02 7.81
CA THR A 67 -2.44 11.16 7.19
C THR A 67 -3.44 11.80 8.13
N ASP A 68 -3.45 11.40 9.41
CA ASP A 68 -4.33 11.97 10.45
C ASP A 68 -4.03 13.46 10.68
N SER A 69 -2.77 13.86 10.47
CA SER A 69 -2.32 15.26 10.55
C SER A 69 -2.53 16.05 9.25
N GLY A 70 -3.09 15.44 8.20
CA GLY A 70 -3.26 16.10 6.89
C GLY A 70 -1.98 16.16 6.04
N ILE A 71 -0.93 15.44 6.42
CA ILE A 71 0.41 15.49 5.83
C ILE A 71 0.57 14.36 4.80
N GLY A 72 1.06 14.71 3.61
CA GLY A 72 1.37 13.73 2.57
C GLY A 72 2.67 12.99 2.84
N SER A 73 2.69 11.67 2.70
CA SER A 73 3.91 10.87 2.82
C SER A 73 4.50 10.50 1.46
N LEU A 74 5.81 10.66 1.27
CA LEU A 74 6.57 10.19 0.10
C LEU A 74 7.77 9.38 0.56
N PHE A 75 8.03 8.24 -0.07
CA PHE A 75 9.16 7.37 0.27
C PHE A 75 10.19 7.38 -0.85
N ILE A 76 11.47 7.54 -0.48
CA ILE A 76 12.61 7.39 -1.37
C ILE A 76 13.53 6.33 -0.76
N LEU A 77 13.85 5.29 -1.52
CA LEU A 77 14.66 4.17 -1.04
C LEU A 77 16.13 4.35 -1.43
N ASP A 78 17.04 4.00 -0.53
CA ASP A 78 18.45 3.89 -0.89
C ASP A 78 18.67 2.73 -1.90
N ARG A 79 19.34 3.03 -3.03
CA ARG A 79 19.67 2.05 -4.07
C ARG A 79 20.46 0.85 -3.53
N GLN A 80 21.24 1.03 -2.46
CA GLN A 80 22.03 -0.04 -1.84
C GLN A 80 21.16 -1.10 -1.12
N LEU A 81 19.94 -0.73 -0.70
CA LEU A 81 19.00 -1.68 -0.08
C LEU A 81 18.26 -2.54 -1.10
N LEU A 82 18.37 -2.18 -2.38
CA LEU A 82 17.60 -2.77 -3.45
C LEU A 82 18.44 -3.79 -4.21
N PRO A 83 17.82 -4.89 -4.69
CA PRO A 83 18.51 -5.94 -5.42
C PRO A 83 19.19 -5.40 -6.70
N ALA A 84 20.09 -6.16 -7.29
CA ALA A 84 20.60 -5.84 -8.62
C ALA A 84 19.46 -6.00 -9.67
N PRO A 85 19.54 -5.29 -10.81
CA PRO A 85 18.53 -5.42 -11.87
C PRO A 85 18.43 -6.88 -12.35
N ASP A 86 17.22 -7.28 -12.73
CA ASP A 86 16.91 -8.57 -13.36
C ASP A 86 17.24 -9.83 -12.53
N ILE A 87 17.58 -9.66 -11.26
CA ILE A 87 17.68 -10.77 -10.31
C ILE A 87 16.27 -11.19 -9.90
N ARG A 88 15.99 -12.51 -9.95
CA ARG A 88 14.77 -13.08 -9.38
C ARG A 88 14.82 -12.98 -7.86
N LEU A 89 13.81 -12.33 -7.28
CA LEU A 89 13.69 -12.21 -5.84
C LEU A 89 12.25 -12.36 -5.36
N THR A 90 12.13 -12.84 -4.13
CA THR A 90 10.92 -12.64 -3.32
C THR A 90 11.00 -11.25 -2.71
N VAL A 91 10.08 -10.36 -3.11
CA VAL A 91 10.06 -8.97 -2.62
C VAL A 91 9.68 -8.98 -1.13
N PRO A 92 10.48 -8.36 -0.24
CA PRO A 92 10.14 -8.26 1.18
C PRO A 92 8.80 -7.54 1.40
N GLU A 93 8.02 -7.96 2.40
CA GLU A 93 6.69 -7.38 2.67
C GLU A 93 6.71 -5.85 2.86
N TRP A 94 7.75 -5.32 3.50
CA TRP A 94 7.87 -3.88 3.74
C TRP A 94 8.03 -3.09 2.43
N LEU A 95 8.74 -3.67 1.48
CA LEU A 95 8.99 -3.08 0.16
C LEU A 95 7.72 -3.16 -0.69
N MET A 96 7.00 -4.27 -0.61
CA MET A 96 5.68 -4.42 -1.21
C MET A 96 4.66 -3.43 -0.63
N ALA A 97 4.71 -3.17 0.67
CA ALA A 97 3.83 -2.19 1.31
C ALA A 97 4.07 -0.78 0.76
N ILE A 98 5.33 -0.37 0.60
CA ILE A 98 5.69 0.90 -0.04
C ILE A 98 5.28 0.91 -1.52
N HIS A 99 5.47 -0.20 -2.23
CA HIS A 99 5.04 -0.35 -3.63
C HIS A 99 3.55 -0.06 -3.80
N VAL A 100 2.72 -0.65 -2.95
CA VAL A 100 1.27 -0.48 -3.00
C VAL A 100 0.86 0.94 -2.59
N LEU A 101 1.46 1.49 -1.53
CA LEU A 101 1.18 2.87 -1.08
C LEU A 101 1.49 3.91 -2.16
N ALA A 102 2.63 3.74 -2.84
CA ALA A 102 3.10 4.67 -3.86
C ALA A 102 2.42 4.47 -5.24
N HIS A 103 1.34 3.69 -5.33
CA HIS A 103 0.69 3.32 -6.59
C HIS A 103 1.70 2.78 -7.62
N GLU A 104 2.55 1.85 -7.17
CA GLU A 104 3.60 1.21 -7.95
C GLU A 104 4.77 2.14 -8.30
N ARG A 105 4.72 3.43 -7.98
CA ARG A 105 5.78 4.44 -8.27
C ARG A 105 6.76 4.56 -7.11
N ILE A 106 7.62 3.57 -6.95
CA ILE A 106 8.72 3.66 -5.98
C ILE A 106 9.84 4.50 -6.58
N TYR A 107 10.46 5.34 -5.75
CA TYR A 107 11.66 6.08 -6.12
C TYR A 107 12.85 5.53 -5.35
N CYS A 108 13.98 5.37 -6.04
CA CYS A 108 15.25 5.07 -5.41
C CYS A 108 16.26 6.18 -5.66
N VAL A 109 17.17 6.37 -4.70
CA VAL A 109 18.24 7.36 -4.77
C VAL A 109 19.60 6.68 -4.76
N SER A 110 20.49 7.16 -5.62
CA SER A 110 21.88 6.75 -5.67
C SER A 110 22.79 7.98 -5.75
N VAL A 111 24.00 7.86 -5.19
CA VAL A 111 25.05 8.86 -5.33
C VAL A 111 25.98 8.36 -6.43
N GLY A 112 25.94 8.98 -7.61
CA GLY A 112 26.84 8.69 -8.71
C GLY A 112 27.90 9.78 -8.90
N ASP A 113 28.78 9.58 -9.87
CA ASP A 113 29.90 10.49 -10.15
C ASP A 113 29.46 11.92 -10.54
N ARG A 114 28.26 12.05 -11.11
CA ARG A 114 27.65 13.33 -11.52
C ARG A 114 26.72 13.94 -10.46
N GLY A 115 26.68 13.35 -9.26
CA GLY A 115 25.83 13.78 -8.15
C GLY A 115 24.71 12.80 -7.82
N VAL A 116 23.70 13.31 -7.13
CA VAL A 116 22.58 12.52 -6.61
C VAL A 116 21.53 12.34 -7.69
N VAL A 117 21.23 11.08 -8.04
CA VAL A 117 20.26 10.70 -9.05
C VAL A 117 19.08 9.99 -8.38
N ILE A 118 17.87 10.32 -8.83
CA ILE A 118 16.64 9.64 -8.41
C ILE A 118 16.13 8.87 -9.62
N GLU A 119 15.82 7.60 -9.43
CA GLU A 119 15.32 6.70 -10.48
C GLU A 119 13.99 6.10 -10.02
N GLN A 120 13.13 5.71 -10.97
CA GLN A 120 11.95 4.92 -10.63
C GLN A 120 12.33 3.45 -10.49
N LEU A 121 11.74 2.77 -9.52
CA LEU A 121 11.85 1.35 -9.32
C LEU A 121 10.47 0.70 -9.52
N HIS A 122 10.45 -0.38 -10.30
CA HIS A 122 9.29 -1.23 -10.45
C HIS A 122 9.65 -2.69 -10.21
N PHE A 123 8.71 -3.46 -9.66
CA PHE A 123 8.84 -4.90 -9.54
C PHE A 123 7.93 -5.57 -10.56
N GLU A 124 8.52 -6.29 -11.50
CA GLU A 124 7.79 -7.04 -12.54
C GLU A 124 7.76 -8.53 -12.19
N PRO A 125 6.61 -9.21 -12.30
CA PRO A 125 6.54 -10.65 -12.09
C PRO A 125 7.29 -11.40 -13.21
N ILE A 126 8.17 -12.32 -12.82
CA ILE A 126 8.88 -13.22 -13.74
C ILE A 126 8.25 -14.62 -13.65
N GLY A 127 7.62 -15.04 -14.75
CA GLY A 127 7.10 -16.40 -14.90
C GLY A 127 5.83 -16.67 -14.09
N ALA A 128 5.53 -17.96 -13.89
CA ALA A 128 4.32 -18.42 -13.21
C ALA A 128 4.48 -18.65 -11.70
N THR A 129 5.72 -18.58 -11.19
CA THR A 129 6.11 -18.94 -9.82
C THR A 129 5.93 -17.81 -8.80
N GLY A 130 5.51 -16.61 -9.24
CA GLY A 130 5.37 -15.44 -8.37
C GLY A 130 6.69 -14.75 -8.00
N ASP A 131 7.80 -15.17 -8.62
CA ASP A 131 9.07 -14.47 -8.52
C ASP A 131 8.97 -13.08 -9.15
N MET A 132 9.68 -12.11 -8.60
CA MET A 132 9.69 -10.73 -9.13
C MET A 132 11.12 -10.34 -9.52
N ALA A 133 11.26 -9.41 -10.47
CA ALA A 133 12.52 -8.72 -10.72
C ALA A 133 12.38 -7.22 -10.52
N ALA A 134 13.44 -6.61 -9.99
CA ALA A 134 13.58 -5.17 -9.90
C ALA A 134 13.98 -4.59 -11.27
N ARG A 135 13.21 -3.60 -11.73
CA ARG A 135 13.49 -2.80 -12.91
C ARG A 135 13.70 -1.35 -12.53
N TYR A 136 14.79 -0.78 -13.02
CA TYR A 136 15.15 0.61 -12.80
C TYR A 136 14.82 1.41 -14.06
N GLY A 137 14.02 2.45 -13.88
CA GLY A 137 13.63 3.36 -14.94
C GLY A 137 14.60 4.53 -15.10
N PRO A 138 14.29 5.47 -15.99
CA PRO A 138 15.11 6.65 -16.22
C PRO A 138 15.15 7.56 -14.98
N ALA A 139 16.18 8.42 -14.95
CA ALA A 139 16.31 9.44 -13.93
C ALA A 139 15.09 10.38 -13.93
N VAL A 140 14.49 10.57 -12.76
CA VAL A 140 13.28 11.34 -12.55
C VAL A 140 13.63 12.83 -12.49
N LYS A 141 13.07 13.60 -13.42
CA LYS A 141 13.13 15.07 -13.34
C LYS A 141 12.08 15.55 -12.34
N LEU A 142 12.56 16.20 -11.29
CA LEU A 142 11.71 16.76 -10.25
C LEU A 142 11.07 18.07 -10.73
N GLU A 143 9.91 17.99 -11.38
CA GLU A 143 9.22 19.16 -11.93
C GLU A 143 8.02 19.59 -11.08
N ARG A 144 7.34 18.65 -10.44
CA ARG A 144 6.12 18.91 -9.66
C ARG A 144 5.97 17.89 -8.54
N LEU A 145 5.52 18.34 -7.37
CA LEU A 145 5.01 17.44 -6.34
C LEU A 145 3.50 17.31 -6.44
N ARG A 146 2.97 16.10 -6.62
CA ARG A 146 1.53 15.85 -6.49
C ARG A 146 1.23 15.30 -5.11
N TYR A 147 0.05 15.65 -4.62
CA TYR A 147 -0.51 15.13 -3.39
C TYR A 147 -1.82 14.42 -3.75
N LEU A 148 -1.98 13.18 -3.27
CA LEU A 148 -3.08 12.30 -3.62
C LEU A 148 -3.57 11.50 -2.42
N ARG A 149 -4.88 11.26 -2.37
CA ARG A 149 -5.48 10.33 -1.42
C ARG A 149 -5.62 8.98 -2.12
N THR A 150 -5.05 7.94 -1.52
CA THR A 150 -5.08 6.57 -2.05
C THR A 150 -5.85 5.65 -1.11
N ILE A 151 -6.63 4.74 -1.67
CA ILE A 151 -7.34 3.71 -0.90
C ILE A 151 -6.65 2.38 -1.17
N VAL A 152 -6.09 1.80 -0.11
CA VAL A 152 -5.30 0.58 -0.18
C VAL A 152 -6.08 -0.57 0.48
N LYS A 153 -6.16 -1.70 -0.21
CA LYS A 153 -6.97 -2.88 0.17
C LYS A 153 -6.21 -3.97 0.95
N PRO A 154 -4.93 -4.28 0.68
CA PRO A 154 -4.18 -5.33 1.38
C PRO A 154 -4.24 -5.20 2.90
N ARG A 155 -4.54 -6.31 3.58
CA ARG A 155 -4.79 -6.34 5.04
C ARG A 155 -3.69 -5.72 5.90
N TYR A 156 -2.43 -5.86 5.50
CA TYR A 156 -1.28 -5.36 6.27
C TYR A 156 -1.11 -3.83 6.20
N ILE A 157 -1.72 -3.15 5.23
CA ILE A 157 -1.65 -1.69 5.08
C ILE A 157 -2.97 -1.09 4.55
N ARG A 158 -4.09 -1.70 4.95
CA ARG A 158 -5.43 -1.30 4.54
C ARG A 158 -5.77 0.05 5.16
N GLY A 159 -6.31 0.95 4.34
CA GLY A 159 -6.73 2.28 4.77
C GLY A 159 -6.84 3.26 3.62
N GLU A 160 -7.26 4.48 3.96
CA GLU A 160 -7.10 5.65 3.10
C GLU A 160 -5.86 6.40 3.55
N TRP A 161 -4.95 6.66 2.63
CA TRP A 161 -3.65 7.26 2.93
C TRP A 161 -3.45 8.53 2.11
N GLN A 162 -2.79 9.51 2.71
CA GLN A 162 -2.34 10.70 2.01
C GLN A 162 -0.89 10.50 1.58
N ILE A 163 -0.69 10.32 0.27
CA ILE A 163 0.61 10.03 -0.32
C ILE A 163 0.96 11.16 -1.29
N ALA A 164 2.25 11.38 -1.49
CA ALA A 164 2.75 12.31 -2.50
C ALA A 164 3.59 11.56 -3.55
N ASP A 165 3.74 12.15 -4.73
CA ASP A 165 4.64 11.68 -5.78
C ASP A 165 5.27 12.84 -6.56
N PHE A 166 6.26 12.55 -7.40
CA PHE A 166 6.99 13.57 -8.18
C PHE A 166 6.31 13.96 -9.49
N GLY A 167 5.01 13.72 -9.64
CA GLY A 167 4.30 14.14 -10.85
C GLY A 167 4.59 13.30 -12.09
N VAL A 168 5.54 12.36 -12.02
CA VAL A 168 5.96 11.54 -13.15
C VAL A 168 5.09 10.29 -13.26
N ASP A 169 4.79 9.90 -14.49
CA ASP A 169 4.07 8.66 -14.75
C ASP A 169 4.97 7.45 -14.58
N ALA A 170 4.33 6.30 -14.37
CA ALA A 170 5.02 5.03 -14.21
C ALA A 170 5.73 4.66 -15.51
N PHE A 171 7.06 4.61 -15.52
CA PHE A 171 7.83 4.43 -16.75
C PHE A 171 7.51 3.09 -17.46
N TRP A 172 7.17 2.04 -16.72
CA TRP A 172 6.80 0.73 -17.29
C TRP A 172 5.40 0.71 -17.92
N LYS A 173 4.62 1.78 -17.76
CA LYS A 173 3.33 1.97 -18.46
C LYS A 173 3.50 2.77 -19.76
N ASP A 174 4.68 3.31 -20.04
CA ASP A 174 4.96 4.04 -21.28
C ASP A 174 5.19 3.06 -22.47
N PRO A 175 4.36 3.14 -23.53
CA PRO A 175 4.50 2.30 -24.72
C PRO A 175 5.80 2.50 -25.53
N TYR A 176 6.57 3.55 -25.29
CA TYR A 176 7.83 3.86 -25.98
C TYR A 176 9.06 3.26 -25.30
N GLU A 177 9.14 3.39 -23.97
CA GLU A 177 10.18 2.74 -23.13
C GLU A 177 10.05 1.21 -23.16
N ALA A 178 8.83 0.73 -23.31
CA ALA A 178 8.50 -0.65 -23.59
C ALA A 178 9.32 -1.26 -24.76
N ARG A 179 9.52 -0.51 -25.85
CA ARG A 179 10.08 -1.04 -27.11
C ARG A 179 11.61 -1.06 -27.17
N HIS A 180 12.29 -0.31 -26.29
CA HIS A 180 13.74 -0.10 -26.37
C HIS A 180 14.52 -0.85 -25.29
N THR A 181 13.87 -1.80 -24.63
CA THR A 181 14.52 -2.72 -23.68
C THR A 181 14.57 -4.12 -24.27
N SER A 182 15.48 -4.96 -23.78
CA SER A 182 15.67 -6.36 -24.22
C SER A 182 14.42 -7.26 -24.07
N ALA A 183 13.34 -6.73 -23.49
CA ALA A 183 12.01 -7.33 -23.38
C ALA A 183 11.05 -6.99 -24.56
N GLY A 184 11.52 -6.35 -25.63
CA GLY A 184 10.72 -6.12 -26.85
C GLY A 184 10.15 -7.39 -27.52
N ALA A 185 10.61 -8.58 -27.11
CA ALA A 185 10.17 -9.87 -27.65
C ALA A 185 9.01 -10.54 -26.86
N HIS A 186 8.64 -10.06 -25.68
CA HIS A 186 7.60 -10.67 -24.85
C HIS A 186 6.60 -9.64 -24.32
N TYR A 187 5.98 -8.89 -25.23
CA TYR A 187 4.75 -8.18 -24.92
C TYR A 187 3.58 -9.15 -24.92
N TYR A 188 3.32 -9.80 -23.78
CA TYR A 188 1.95 -10.15 -23.45
C TYR A 188 1.24 -8.83 -23.14
N ARG A 189 0.23 -8.48 -23.94
CA ARG A 189 -0.64 -7.32 -23.71
C ARG A 189 -1.79 -7.85 -22.85
N PRO A 190 -1.79 -7.69 -21.51
CA PRO A 190 -2.89 -8.20 -20.71
C PRO A 190 -4.11 -7.35 -20.98
N ASP A 191 -5.28 -7.97 -21.07
CA ASP A 191 -6.55 -7.28 -21.20
C ASP A 191 -6.69 -6.27 -20.02
N PRO A 192 -7.11 -5.01 -20.23
CA PRO A 192 -7.45 -4.08 -19.15
C PRO A 192 -8.44 -4.65 -18.12
N ARG A 193 -9.21 -5.68 -18.48
CA ARG A 193 -10.10 -6.44 -17.59
C ARG A 193 -9.42 -7.57 -16.82
N GLU A 194 -8.22 -8.00 -17.22
CA GLU A 194 -7.41 -9.04 -16.56
C GLU A 194 -6.61 -8.50 -15.36
N TYR A 195 -6.34 -7.20 -15.28
CA TYR A 195 -5.80 -6.57 -14.06
C TYR A 195 -6.90 -6.30 -13.01
N GLN A 196 -7.72 -7.31 -12.77
CA GLN A 196 -8.49 -7.42 -11.55
C GLN A 196 -7.62 -8.17 -10.54
N TRP A 197 -7.35 -7.50 -9.41
CA TRP A 197 -6.85 -7.97 -8.09
C TRP A 197 -7.01 -9.46 -7.68
N LYS A 198 -7.82 -10.26 -8.39
CA LYS A 198 -8.10 -11.68 -8.12
C LYS A 198 -6.89 -12.62 -8.23
N SER A 199 -5.78 -12.25 -8.90
CA SER A 199 -4.62 -13.14 -9.02
C SER A 199 -3.65 -13.12 -7.82
N TRP A 200 -3.68 -12.11 -6.95
CA TRP A 200 -2.77 -12.07 -5.78
C TRP A 200 -3.21 -12.91 -4.58
N SER A 201 -4.44 -13.44 -4.60
CA SER A 201 -4.94 -14.36 -3.57
C SER A 201 -5.04 -15.82 -4.03
N SER A 202 -4.70 -16.13 -5.29
CA SER A 202 -4.90 -17.46 -5.87
C SER A 202 -3.65 -18.15 -6.39
N THR A 203 -2.48 -17.51 -6.41
CA THR A 203 -1.20 -18.21 -6.66
C THR A 203 -0.66 -18.72 -5.33
N GLY A 204 -0.54 -20.05 -5.22
CA GLY A 204 -0.17 -20.77 -4.02
C GLY A 204 1.15 -20.28 -3.42
N TRP A 205 1.05 -19.57 -2.30
CA TRP A 205 2.10 -19.56 -1.31
C TRP A 205 2.03 -20.91 -0.59
N ASP A 206 2.84 -21.87 -1.02
CA ASP A 206 3.17 -23.00 -0.16
C ASP A 206 3.76 -22.43 1.12
N GLN A 207 3.01 -22.58 2.21
CA GLN A 207 3.47 -22.26 3.55
C GLN A 207 4.69 -23.14 3.85
N PRO A 208 5.79 -22.61 4.42
CA PRO A 208 6.77 -23.49 5.02
C PRO A 208 6.06 -24.33 6.09
N SER A 209 6.27 -25.64 6.06
CA SER A 209 5.64 -26.61 6.96
C SER A 209 5.71 -26.13 8.41
N THR A 210 4.53 -25.98 9.03
CA THR A 210 4.33 -25.42 10.37
C THR A 210 4.75 -26.39 11.50
N GLN A 211 5.82 -27.18 11.32
CA GLN A 211 6.18 -28.24 12.27
C GLN A 211 7.17 -27.83 13.36
N ASP A 212 7.87 -26.69 13.28
CA ASP A 212 8.94 -26.37 14.25
C ASP A 212 8.83 -25.02 14.98
N ILE A 213 7.64 -24.40 15.04
CA ILE A 213 7.44 -23.18 15.85
C ILE A 213 6.50 -23.49 17.01
N PRO A 214 6.96 -23.45 18.29
CA PRO A 214 6.06 -23.56 19.42
C PRO A 214 5.12 -22.36 19.40
N ARG A 215 3.82 -22.59 19.21
CA ARG A 215 2.81 -21.54 19.17
C ARG A 215 2.59 -20.97 20.58
N PRO A 216 2.63 -19.64 20.78
CA PRO A 216 2.12 -19.04 22.00
C PRO A 216 0.59 -19.18 22.02
N VAL A 217 0.07 -19.81 23.07
CA VAL A 217 -1.38 -19.96 23.29
C VAL A 217 -1.93 -18.66 23.87
N MET A 218 -2.73 -17.92 23.10
CA MET A 218 -3.63 -16.89 23.60
C MET A 218 -4.99 -16.99 22.88
N PRO A 219 -6.12 -16.76 23.58
CA PRO A 219 -7.43 -17.18 23.09
C PRO A 219 -7.95 -16.23 22.01
N ALA A 220 -8.25 -16.78 20.84
CA ALA A 220 -9.05 -16.10 19.83
C ALA A 220 -10.48 -15.94 20.39
N ARG A 221 -10.99 -14.70 20.50
CA ARG A 221 -12.45 -14.54 20.45
C ARG A 221 -12.87 -15.02 19.06
N ASP A 222 -13.52 -16.17 19.03
CA ASP A 222 -14.00 -16.79 17.80
C ASP A 222 -14.79 -15.78 16.96
N ARG A 223 -14.40 -15.61 15.69
CA ARG A 223 -15.10 -14.75 14.71
C ARG A 223 -16.60 -15.02 14.61
N ILE A 224 -17.01 -16.24 14.93
CA ILE A 224 -18.42 -16.67 14.95
C ILE A 224 -19.19 -16.00 16.09
N THR A 225 -18.60 -15.79 17.27
CA THR A 225 -19.31 -15.11 18.38
C THR A 225 -19.55 -13.64 18.08
N THR A 226 -18.59 -12.97 17.45
CA THR A 226 -18.76 -11.59 16.98
C THR A 226 -19.87 -11.47 15.92
N ALA A 227 -20.08 -12.49 15.09
CA ALA A 227 -21.17 -12.51 14.11
C ALA A 227 -22.56 -12.67 14.78
N TYR A 228 -22.68 -13.52 15.80
CA TYR A 228 -23.91 -13.65 16.58
C TYR A 228 -24.22 -12.36 17.36
N GLU A 229 -23.21 -11.76 17.99
CA GLU A 229 -23.32 -10.46 18.69
C GLU A 229 -23.80 -9.35 17.72
N LEU A 230 -23.31 -9.33 16.48
CA LEU A 230 -23.67 -8.31 15.49
C LEU A 230 -25.13 -8.42 15.00
N LEU A 231 -25.73 -9.62 15.09
CA LEU A 231 -27.15 -9.85 14.85
C LEU A 231 -28.01 -9.76 16.13
N ASN A 232 -27.42 -9.37 17.27
CA ASN A 232 -28.05 -9.40 18.59
C ASN A 232 -28.64 -10.78 18.95
N LEU A 233 -27.89 -11.83 18.66
CA LEU A 233 -28.26 -13.22 18.96
C LEU A 233 -27.21 -13.89 19.83
N GLU A 234 -27.65 -14.89 20.60
CA GLU A 234 -26.74 -15.76 21.34
C GLU A 234 -26.15 -16.86 20.44
N ARG A 235 -24.99 -17.39 20.84
CA ARG A 235 -24.39 -18.53 20.16
C ARG A 235 -25.30 -19.74 20.27
N GLY A 236 -25.69 -20.30 19.13
CA GLY A 236 -26.59 -21.45 19.05
C GLY A 236 -28.01 -21.12 18.62
N ALA A 237 -28.27 -19.86 18.25
CA ALA A 237 -29.54 -19.48 17.62
C ALA A 237 -29.84 -20.34 16.38
N THR A 238 -31.12 -20.67 16.22
CA THR A 238 -31.64 -21.49 15.12
C THR A 238 -31.60 -20.74 13.78
N LYS A 239 -31.74 -21.47 12.66
CA LYS A 239 -31.75 -20.88 11.32
C LYS A 239 -32.87 -19.84 11.18
N GLU A 240 -34.01 -20.12 11.78
CA GLU A 240 -35.20 -19.28 11.78
C GLU A 240 -34.96 -17.98 12.55
N GLU A 241 -34.32 -18.04 13.72
CA GLU A 241 -33.97 -16.88 14.55
C GLU A 241 -32.94 -15.98 13.87
N VAL A 242 -31.90 -16.58 13.27
CA VAL A 242 -30.86 -15.85 12.52
C VAL A 242 -31.44 -15.16 11.28
N SER A 243 -32.35 -15.83 10.57
CA SER A 243 -33.04 -15.27 9.40
C SER A 243 -34.06 -14.17 9.78
N ALA A 244 -34.74 -14.32 10.93
CA ALA A 244 -35.65 -13.30 11.43
C ALA A 244 -34.91 -12.04 11.90
N ALA A 245 -33.82 -12.20 12.66
CA ALA A 245 -33.00 -11.09 13.13
C ALA A 245 -32.35 -10.32 11.97
N TYR A 246 -31.81 -11.04 10.98
CA TYR A 246 -31.26 -10.44 9.77
C TYR A 246 -32.31 -9.61 9.01
N ARG A 247 -33.51 -10.16 8.77
CA ARG A 247 -34.57 -9.42 8.05
C ARG A 247 -35.03 -8.17 8.79
N ARG A 248 -35.12 -8.23 10.12
CA ARG A 248 -35.47 -7.06 10.95
C ARG A 248 -34.40 -5.97 10.83
N LEU A 249 -33.14 -6.31 11.08
CA LEU A 249 -32.03 -5.36 11.03
C LEU A 249 -31.78 -4.83 9.61
N ALA A 250 -31.98 -5.65 8.58
CA ALA A 250 -31.87 -5.24 7.18
C ALA A 250 -32.91 -4.18 6.79
N LEU A 251 -34.11 -4.20 7.39
CA LEU A 251 -35.13 -3.17 7.21
C LEU A 251 -34.81 -1.89 7.99
N ASP A 252 -34.25 -2.03 9.20
CA ASP A 252 -33.85 -0.89 10.04
C ASP A 252 -32.66 -0.11 9.44
N TYR A 253 -31.75 -0.81 8.76
CA TYR A 253 -30.54 -0.25 8.13
C TYR A 253 -30.61 -0.18 6.60
N HIS A 254 -31.80 -0.30 6.01
CA HIS A 254 -31.94 -0.14 4.57
C HIS A 254 -31.68 1.33 4.18
N PRO A 255 -30.92 1.61 3.10
CA PRO A 255 -30.59 2.98 2.68
C PRO A 255 -31.82 3.85 2.39
N ASP A 256 -32.96 3.24 2.06
CA ASP A 256 -34.22 3.96 1.76
C ASP A 256 -35.15 4.17 2.97
N THR A 257 -35.00 3.41 4.06
CA THR A 257 -35.92 3.49 5.22
C THR A 257 -35.23 3.91 6.53
N SER A 258 -33.90 3.93 6.58
CA SER A 258 -33.17 4.35 7.78
C SER A 258 -33.03 5.87 7.87
N THR A 259 -33.09 6.42 9.08
CA THR A 259 -32.79 7.82 9.39
C THR A 259 -31.28 8.12 9.48
N LEU A 260 -30.43 7.12 9.24
CA LEU A 260 -28.98 7.23 9.32
C LEU A 260 -28.38 7.77 8.01
N PRO A 261 -27.20 8.42 8.05
CA PRO A 261 -26.49 8.82 6.84
C PRO A 261 -26.26 7.63 5.91
N SER A 262 -26.51 7.80 4.60
CA SER A 262 -26.48 6.74 3.59
C SER A 262 -25.22 5.86 3.65
N ALA A 263 -24.04 6.46 3.90
CA ALA A 263 -22.78 5.74 4.02
C ALA A 263 -22.69 4.85 5.29
N GLU A 264 -23.28 5.27 6.41
CA GLU A 264 -23.31 4.47 7.65
C GLU A 264 -24.33 3.35 7.56
N ALA A 265 -25.50 3.62 6.95
CA ALA A 265 -26.50 2.61 6.67
C ALA A 265 -25.94 1.50 5.77
N GLU A 266 -25.23 1.86 4.69
CA GLU A 266 -24.60 0.90 3.78
C GLU A 266 -23.50 0.06 4.48
N ALA A 267 -22.68 0.68 5.32
CA ALA A 267 -21.64 -0.02 6.06
C ALA A 267 -22.23 -1.04 7.08
N LYS A 268 -23.27 -0.65 7.81
CA LYS A 268 -23.98 -1.54 8.75
C LYS A 268 -24.72 -2.65 8.03
N PHE A 269 -25.38 -2.34 6.92
CA PHE A 269 -26.06 -3.33 6.07
C PHE A 269 -25.07 -4.40 5.58
N ARG A 270 -23.90 -3.98 5.07
CA ARG A 270 -22.86 -4.89 4.59
C ARG A 270 -22.30 -5.79 5.71
N ALA A 271 -22.12 -5.24 6.91
CA ALA A 271 -21.67 -6.00 8.08
C ALA A 271 -22.70 -7.05 8.52
N LEU A 272 -23.99 -6.73 8.48
CA LEU A 272 -25.08 -7.66 8.78
C LEU A 272 -25.15 -8.82 7.79
N SER A 273 -24.98 -8.54 6.49
CA SER A 273 -24.92 -9.58 5.46
C SER A 273 -23.70 -10.50 5.64
N GLU A 274 -22.53 -9.95 5.95
CA GLU A 274 -21.31 -10.73 6.20
C GLU A 274 -21.45 -11.62 7.46
N ALA A 275 -22.09 -11.12 8.52
CA ALA A 275 -22.37 -11.89 9.73
C ALA A 275 -23.36 -13.04 9.46
N TYR A 276 -24.43 -12.78 8.70
CA TYR A 276 -25.40 -13.79 8.32
C TYR A 276 -24.77 -14.93 7.51
N GLU A 277 -23.96 -14.61 6.50
CA GLU A 277 -23.23 -15.61 5.71
C GLU A 277 -22.22 -16.40 6.53
N ALA A 278 -21.52 -15.75 7.46
CA ALA A 278 -20.56 -16.41 8.34
C ALA A 278 -21.24 -17.46 9.23
N ILE A 279 -22.42 -17.14 9.78
CA ILE A 279 -23.21 -18.06 10.61
C ILE A 279 -23.78 -19.20 9.77
N GLN A 280 -24.34 -18.91 8.58
CA GLN A 280 -24.84 -19.95 7.68
C GLN A 280 -23.72 -20.94 7.29
N ARG A 281 -22.53 -20.44 6.96
CA ARG A 281 -21.38 -21.27 6.58
C ARG A 281 -20.86 -22.10 7.76
N ALA A 282 -20.83 -21.53 8.97
CA ALA A 282 -20.41 -22.24 10.17
C ALA A 282 -21.37 -23.38 10.54
N ASN A 283 -22.68 -23.16 10.44
CA ASN A 283 -23.70 -24.15 10.77
C ASN A 283 -24.09 -25.08 9.59
N ARG A 284 -23.47 -24.89 8.41
CA ARG A 284 -23.75 -25.63 7.17
C ARG A 284 -25.24 -25.60 6.77
N TRP A 285 -25.91 -24.49 7.00
CA TRP A 285 -27.31 -24.33 6.57
C TRP A 285 -27.36 -24.16 5.05
N LYS A 286 -28.20 -24.96 4.40
CA LYS A 286 -28.48 -24.88 2.96
C LYS A 286 -29.49 -23.79 2.64
#